data_AF-A0A934ZI24-F1
#
_entry.id   AF-A0A934ZI24-F1
#
_cell.length_a   1.000
_cell.length_b   1.000
_cell.length_c   1.000
_cell.angle_alpha   90.00
_cell.angle_beta   90.00
_cell.angle_gamma   90.00
#
_symmetry.space_group_name_H-M   'P 1'
#
loop_
_entity.id
_entity.type
_entity.pdbx_description
1 polymer ?
#
loop_
_entity_poly.entity_id
_entity_poly.type
_entity_poly.pdbx_seq_one_letter_code
_entity_poly.pdbx_strand_id
1 'polypeptide(L)'
;MPAARRRRHGRGACKTSLGRAHRRVWVGNAARSGQLTLDYIAHARTLLPALEPDLVIVMSGGNDLQAAIEERLLPIDLSDPTTLARYASRLYGPGDLDGLHASYVTFWLERYVSGSSQDFAPLYARMAQRRRQARTLEEIPFLTDAIDVYRANLLQLIAALRQLPTHPRVLFVTHPALWKPDMSARELDALWAGYTCMQCEHPEYYSPRALAEALLAFNRELLAVCASTRVPCYDLATHVPRTLDTFYDDAHLREAGAQLVANTVGGFVNSHEMLNR
;
A
#
# COMPACT_ATOMS: atom_id res chain seq x y z
N MET A 1 5.00 -15.74 -40.91
CA MET A 1 3.73 -15.14 -40.47
C MET A 1 3.52 -15.49 -39.00
N PRO A 2 3.59 -14.54 -38.05
CA PRO A 2 3.35 -14.85 -36.65
C PRO A 2 1.83 -14.83 -36.37
N ALA A 3 1.35 -15.91 -35.76
CA ALA A 3 -0.05 -16.09 -35.40
C ALA A 3 -0.46 -15.07 -34.33
N ALA A 4 -1.48 -14.26 -34.64
CA ALA A 4 -2.10 -13.33 -33.71
C ALA A 4 -2.70 -14.10 -32.52
N ARG A 5 -2.07 -13.99 -31.35
CA ARG A 5 -2.65 -14.45 -30.08
C ARG A 5 -3.92 -13.65 -29.82
N ARG A 6 -5.08 -14.29 -29.98
CA ARG A 6 -6.38 -13.74 -29.58
C ARG A 6 -6.40 -13.55 -28.06
N ARG A 7 -6.46 -12.29 -27.61
CA ARG A 7 -6.74 -11.92 -26.22
C ARG A 7 -8.07 -12.54 -25.78
N ARG A 8 -8.02 -13.58 -24.96
CA ARG A 8 -9.20 -14.09 -24.25
C ARG A 8 -9.46 -13.15 -23.07
N HIS A 9 -10.26 -12.12 -23.29
CA HIS A 9 -10.83 -11.35 -22.18
C HIS A 9 -11.83 -12.24 -21.43
N GLY A 10 -11.50 -12.56 -20.18
CA GLY A 10 -12.35 -13.33 -19.27
C GLY A 10 -13.73 -12.69 -19.14
N ARG A 11 -14.77 -13.46 -19.48
CA ARG A 11 -16.16 -13.07 -19.27
C ARG A 11 -16.49 -13.34 -17.80
N GLY A 12 -16.45 -12.31 -16.95
CA GLY A 12 -16.84 -12.44 -15.54
C GLY A 12 -16.59 -11.25 -14.61
N ALA A 13 -16.07 -10.12 -15.09
CA ALA A 13 -15.71 -9.01 -14.20
C ALA A 13 -16.91 -8.13 -13.78
N CYS A 14 -16.98 -7.78 -12.48
CA CYS A 14 -17.80 -6.68 -11.96
C CYS A 14 -17.48 -5.41 -12.75
N LYS A 15 -18.51 -4.73 -13.25
CA LYS A 15 -18.36 -3.48 -14.00
C LYS A 15 -18.50 -2.31 -13.02
N THR A 16 -17.39 -1.73 -12.60
CA THR A 16 -17.40 -0.42 -11.93
C THR A 16 -17.02 0.65 -12.95
N SER A 17 -17.81 1.72 -13.03
CA SER A 17 -17.55 2.85 -13.93
C SER A 17 -16.72 3.92 -13.22
N LEU A 18 -15.57 4.29 -13.78
CA LEU A 18 -14.82 5.48 -13.39
C LEU A 18 -15.36 6.69 -14.16
N GLY A 19 -16.06 7.59 -13.46
CA GLY A 19 -16.48 8.90 -13.96
C GLY A 19 -17.51 8.92 -15.11
N ARG A 20 -17.76 10.13 -15.64
CA ARG A 20 -18.75 10.45 -16.69
C ARG A 20 -18.53 9.74 -18.05
N ALA A 21 -17.42 9.03 -18.22
CA ALA A 21 -16.98 8.49 -19.51
C ALA A 21 -17.48 7.05 -19.81
N HIS A 22 -18.31 6.43 -18.95
CA HIS A 22 -18.84 5.06 -19.13
C HIS A 22 -17.77 4.00 -19.48
N ARG A 23 -16.51 4.21 -19.08
CA ARG A 23 -15.44 3.26 -19.34
C ARG A 23 -15.55 2.07 -18.40
N ARG A 24 -15.51 0.88 -18.97
CA ARG A 24 -15.42 -0.37 -18.20
C ARG A 24 -14.00 -0.52 -17.70
N VAL A 25 -13.82 -0.37 -16.40
CA VAL A 25 -12.52 -0.59 -15.74
C VAL A 25 -12.57 -1.88 -14.96
N TRP A 26 -11.48 -2.64 -15.01
CA TRP A 26 -11.22 -3.74 -14.11
C TRP A 26 -10.22 -3.28 -13.06
N VAL A 27 -10.48 -3.59 -11.80
CA VAL A 27 -9.59 -3.27 -10.68
C VAL A 27 -9.08 -4.58 -10.08
N GLY A 28 -7.77 -4.77 -10.15
CA GLY A 28 -7.05 -5.83 -9.46
C GLY A 28 -6.38 -5.29 -8.20
N ASN A 29 -6.57 -5.96 -7.06
CA ASN A 29 -5.88 -5.63 -5.82
C ASN A 29 -4.72 -6.60 -5.60
N ALA A 30 -3.48 -6.11 -5.71
CA ALA A 30 -2.27 -6.87 -5.41
C ALA A 30 -1.80 -6.71 -3.95
N ALA A 31 -2.36 -5.74 -3.21
CA ALA A 31 -1.90 -5.40 -1.87
C ALA A 31 -2.38 -6.41 -0.81
N ARG A 32 -1.52 -6.67 0.18
CA ARG A 32 -1.79 -7.45 1.38
C ARG A 32 -1.39 -6.65 2.63
N SER A 33 -2.02 -6.99 3.76
CA SER A 33 -1.71 -6.34 5.05
C SER A 33 -0.22 -6.49 5.40
N GLY A 34 0.38 -5.43 5.93
CA GLY A 34 1.77 -5.41 6.38
C GLY A 34 2.83 -5.34 5.27
N GLN A 35 2.44 -5.31 3.99
CA GLN A 35 3.42 -5.25 2.90
C GLN A 35 4.18 -3.93 2.83
N LEU A 36 5.45 -4.04 2.45
CA LEU A 36 6.43 -2.97 2.28
C LEU A 36 6.67 -2.67 0.79
N THR A 37 7.41 -1.59 0.51
CA THR A 37 7.91 -1.32 -0.86
C THR A 37 8.68 -2.48 -1.48
N LEU A 38 9.37 -3.27 -0.67
CA LEU A 38 10.10 -4.46 -1.13
C LEU A 38 9.17 -5.53 -1.73
N ASP A 39 7.99 -5.73 -1.13
CA ASP A 39 6.96 -6.62 -1.66
C ASP A 39 6.41 -6.12 -2.99
N TYR A 40 6.30 -4.80 -3.13
CA TYR A 40 5.81 -4.18 -4.36
C TYR A 40 6.81 -4.34 -5.50
N ILE A 41 8.13 -4.34 -5.21
CA ILE A 41 9.16 -4.67 -6.20
C ILE A 41 8.99 -6.12 -6.65
N ALA A 42 8.75 -7.05 -5.73
CA ALA A 42 8.46 -8.44 -6.07
C ALA A 42 7.19 -8.55 -6.93
N HIS A 43 6.10 -7.86 -6.58
CA HIS A 43 4.89 -7.80 -7.41
C HIS A 43 5.18 -7.28 -8.82
N ALA A 44 5.95 -6.20 -8.95
CA ALA A 44 6.29 -5.64 -10.25
C ALA A 44 7.07 -6.63 -11.13
N ARG A 45 7.88 -7.51 -10.54
CA ARG A 45 8.72 -8.45 -11.28
C ARG A 45 8.09 -9.82 -11.53
N THR A 46 7.19 -10.26 -10.65
CA THR A 46 6.61 -11.62 -10.75
C THR A 46 5.14 -11.62 -11.10
N LEU A 47 4.36 -10.70 -10.51
CA LEU A 47 2.90 -10.69 -10.58
C LEU A 47 2.41 -9.88 -11.78
N LEU A 48 2.86 -8.64 -11.91
CA LEU A 48 2.35 -7.71 -12.93
C LEU A 48 2.63 -8.14 -14.38
N PRO A 49 3.74 -8.85 -14.72
CA PRO A 49 3.91 -9.39 -16.07
C PRO A 49 2.80 -10.34 -16.50
N ALA A 50 2.19 -11.07 -15.57
CA ALA A 50 1.08 -11.98 -15.86
C ALA A 50 -0.28 -11.27 -15.95
N LEU A 51 -0.46 -10.16 -15.22
CA LEU A 51 -1.70 -9.40 -15.20
C LEU A 51 -1.84 -8.38 -16.34
N GLU A 52 -0.71 -7.96 -16.93
CA GLU A 52 -0.67 -7.02 -18.05
C GLU A 52 -1.52 -5.74 -17.82
N PRO A 53 -1.39 -5.02 -16.68
CA PRO A 53 -2.25 -3.86 -16.41
C PRO A 53 -1.97 -2.70 -17.37
N ASP A 54 -2.97 -1.83 -17.54
CA ASP A 54 -2.81 -0.54 -18.25
C ASP A 54 -2.34 0.59 -17.32
N LEU A 55 -2.69 0.50 -16.03
CA LEU A 55 -2.36 1.46 -14.98
C LEU A 55 -2.04 0.70 -13.69
N VAL A 56 -0.96 1.10 -13.02
CA VAL A 56 -0.59 0.65 -11.68
C VAL A 56 -0.65 1.85 -10.73
N ILE A 57 -1.40 1.72 -9.65
CA ILE A 57 -1.47 2.71 -8.57
C ILE A 57 -0.77 2.13 -7.35
N VAL A 58 0.19 2.86 -6.79
CA VAL A 58 1.02 2.43 -5.66
C VAL A 58 0.85 3.38 -4.49
N MET A 59 0.44 2.86 -3.33
CA MET A 59 0.39 3.57 -2.06
C MET A 59 1.28 2.84 -1.05
N SER A 60 2.48 3.36 -0.81
CA SER A 60 3.47 2.80 0.14
C SER A 60 3.78 3.79 1.26
N GLY A 61 4.60 3.41 2.25
CA GLY A 61 5.11 4.33 3.27
C GLY A 61 4.65 4.00 4.70
N GLY A 62 3.37 3.72 4.92
CA GLY A 62 2.85 3.43 6.27
C GLY A 62 3.50 2.19 6.92
N ASN A 63 3.50 1.06 6.21
CA ASN A 63 4.15 -0.15 6.70
C ASN A 63 5.68 -0.05 6.63
N ASP A 64 6.24 0.69 5.66
CA ASP A 64 7.68 0.96 5.58
C ASP A 64 8.16 1.71 6.84
N LEU A 65 7.39 2.69 7.30
CA LEU A 65 7.63 3.39 8.57
C LEU A 65 7.55 2.43 9.77
N GLN A 66 6.50 1.60 9.85
CA GLN A 66 6.38 0.63 10.95
C GLN A 66 7.53 -0.40 10.91
N ALA A 67 7.96 -0.84 9.74
CA ALA A 67 9.13 -1.70 9.58
C ALA A 67 10.43 -0.98 9.96
N ALA A 68 10.57 0.30 9.65
CA ALA A 68 11.72 1.10 10.07
C ALA A 68 11.81 1.23 11.59
N ILE A 69 10.67 1.51 12.24
CA ILE A 69 10.56 1.58 13.71
C ILE A 69 11.00 0.27 14.38
N GLU A 70 10.67 -0.87 13.76
CA GLU A 70 11.04 -2.20 14.26
C GLU A 70 12.41 -2.66 13.76
N GLU A 71 13.18 -1.80 13.08
CA GLU A 71 14.48 -2.13 12.48
C GLU A 71 14.43 -3.30 11.47
N ARG A 72 13.27 -3.49 10.83
CA ARG A 72 13.00 -4.53 9.81
C ARG A 72 13.04 -4.00 8.38
N LEU A 73 13.19 -2.70 8.17
CA LEU A 73 13.32 -2.11 6.84
C LEU A 73 14.77 -2.24 6.34
N LEU A 74 15.05 -3.31 5.61
CA LEU A 74 16.41 -3.67 5.18
C LEU A 74 16.65 -3.34 3.69
N PRO A 75 17.87 -2.91 3.32
CA PRO A 75 18.26 -2.70 1.92
C PRO A 75 18.47 -4.06 1.24
N ILE A 76 17.42 -4.58 0.63
CA ILE A 76 17.48 -5.84 -0.14
C ILE A 76 17.44 -5.50 -1.62
N ASP A 77 18.45 -5.98 -2.36
CA ASP A 77 18.47 -5.88 -3.81
C ASP A 77 17.69 -7.03 -4.44
N LEU A 78 16.53 -6.72 -5.02
CA LEU A 78 15.74 -7.70 -5.77
C LEU A 78 16.08 -7.70 -7.27
N SER A 79 17.15 -7.03 -7.68
CA SER A 79 17.72 -7.10 -9.03
C SER A 79 18.22 -8.49 -9.38
N ASP A 80 18.80 -9.19 -8.41
CA ASP A 80 19.28 -10.57 -8.53
C ASP A 80 18.10 -11.57 -8.62
N PRO A 81 18.00 -12.37 -9.70
CA PRO A 81 16.92 -13.35 -9.85
C PRO A 81 16.85 -14.39 -8.74
N THR A 82 17.99 -14.79 -8.15
CA THR A 82 18.03 -15.79 -7.08
C THR A 82 17.41 -15.24 -5.79
N THR A 83 17.76 -14.00 -5.44
CA THR A 83 17.21 -13.28 -4.30
C THR A 83 15.73 -12.98 -4.49
N LEU A 84 15.34 -12.54 -5.69
CA LEU A 84 13.93 -12.37 -6.04
C LEU A 84 13.14 -13.68 -5.88
N ALA A 85 13.63 -14.80 -6.42
CA ALA A 85 12.92 -16.07 -6.34
C ALA A 85 12.70 -16.54 -4.89
N ARG A 86 13.74 -16.42 -4.04
CA ARG A 86 13.68 -16.74 -2.61
C ARG A 86 12.77 -15.79 -1.83
N TYR A 87 12.72 -14.52 -2.21
CA TYR A 87 11.83 -13.54 -1.59
C TYR A 87 10.38 -13.81 -2.01
N ALA A 88 10.15 -13.99 -3.31
CA ALA A 88 8.83 -14.23 -3.89
C ALA A 88 8.20 -15.53 -3.38
N SER A 89 8.97 -16.59 -3.10
CA SER A 89 8.43 -17.84 -2.54
C SER A 89 7.86 -17.69 -1.13
N ARG A 90 8.19 -16.61 -0.42
CA ARG A 90 7.56 -16.27 0.87
C ARG A 90 6.25 -15.51 0.70
N LEU A 91 6.09 -14.82 -0.44
CA LEU A 91 4.90 -14.06 -0.78
C LEU A 91 3.84 -14.91 -1.48
N TYR A 92 4.27 -15.85 -2.31
CA TYR A 92 3.40 -16.69 -3.11
C TYR A 92 3.63 -18.15 -2.76
N GLY A 93 2.59 -18.82 -2.27
CA GLY A 93 2.58 -20.27 -2.14
C GLY A 93 2.63 -20.96 -3.52
N PRO A 94 2.94 -22.27 -3.57
CA PRO A 94 2.81 -23.04 -4.80
C PRO A 94 1.40 -22.92 -5.39
N GLY A 95 1.27 -22.40 -6.61
CA GLY A 95 -0.02 -22.20 -7.28
C GLY A 95 -0.75 -20.88 -6.97
N ASP A 96 -0.23 -20.02 -6.08
CA ASP A 96 -0.87 -18.73 -5.74
C ASP A 96 -1.03 -17.80 -6.95
N LEU A 97 -0.10 -17.90 -7.92
CA LEU A 97 -0.17 -17.11 -9.16
C LEU A 97 -1.19 -17.70 -10.15
N ASP A 98 -1.42 -19.00 -10.11
CA ASP A 98 -2.44 -19.66 -10.94
C ASP A 98 -3.86 -19.35 -10.43
N GLY A 99 -3.97 -19.04 -9.13
CA GLY A 99 -5.18 -18.58 -8.45
C GLY A 99 -5.35 -17.05 -8.39
N LEU A 100 -4.62 -16.26 -9.19
CA LEU A 100 -4.89 -14.83 -9.27
C LEU A 100 -6.27 -14.59 -9.89
N HIS A 101 -7.28 -14.47 -9.02
CA HIS A 101 -8.66 -14.38 -9.44
C HIS A 101 -8.90 -13.08 -10.20
N ALA A 102 -9.32 -13.25 -11.45
CA ALA A 102 -9.56 -12.17 -12.40
C ALA A 102 -10.75 -11.27 -12.06
N SER A 103 -11.34 -11.32 -10.85
CA SER A 103 -12.36 -10.35 -10.46
C SER A 103 -12.56 -10.22 -8.95
N TYR A 104 -12.83 -8.99 -8.51
CA TYR A 104 -13.32 -8.65 -7.18
C TYR A 104 -14.58 -9.47 -6.79
N VAL A 105 -15.39 -9.89 -7.77
CA VAL A 105 -16.57 -10.75 -7.53
C VAL A 105 -16.15 -12.16 -7.14
N THR A 106 -15.16 -12.74 -7.80
CA THR A 106 -14.67 -14.09 -7.49
C THR A 106 -14.04 -14.12 -6.11
N PHE A 107 -13.23 -13.11 -5.77
CA PHE A 107 -12.72 -12.93 -4.40
C PHE A 107 -13.86 -12.81 -3.38
N TRP A 108 -14.89 -12.00 -3.65
CA TRP A 108 -16.04 -11.87 -2.74
C TRP A 108 -16.89 -13.12 -2.66
N LEU A 109 -17.12 -13.82 -3.77
CA LEU A 109 -17.85 -15.07 -3.82
C LEU A 109 -17.10 -16.15 -3.05
N GLU A 110 -15.79 -16.28 -3.24
CA GLU A 110 -14.98 -17.19 -2.43
C GLU A 110 -14.97 -16.78 -0.97
N ARG A 111 -14.93 -15.49 -0.63
CA ARG A 111 -15.05 -15.04 0.76
C ARG A 111 -16.42 -15.37 1.36
N TYR A 112 -17.51 -15.19 0.61
CA TYR A 112 -18.88 -15.55 1.04
C TYR A 112 -19.10 -17.07 1.10
N VAL A 113 -18.54 -17.83 0.15
CA VAL A 113 -18.73 -19.28 0.03
C VAL A 113 -17.80 -20.05 0.95
N SER A 114 -16.53 -19.63 1.08
CA SER A 114 -15.56 -20.27 1.99
C SER A 114 -15.81 -19.94 3.45
N GLY A 115 -16.56 -18.87 3.74
CA GLY A 115 -16.83 -18.41 5.11
C GLY A 115 -15.57 -18.04 5.91
N SER A 116 -14.41 -17.94 5.26
CA SER A 116 -13.14 -17.72 5.94
C SER A 116 -12.92 -16.22 6.18
N SER A 117 -13.34 -15.75 7.36
CA SER A 117 -12.92 -14.45 7.90
C SER A 117 -11.95 -14.66 9.05
N GLN A 118 -10.75 -14.09 8.93
CA GLN A 118 -9.88 -13.90 10.09
C GLN A 118 -10.33 -12.63 10.81
N ASP A 119 -10.71 -12.77 12.07
CA ASP A 119 -11.03 -11.63 12.92
C ASP A 119 -9.76 -11.13 13.61
N PHE A 120 -9.28 -9.97 13.18
CA PHE A 120 -8.12 -9.29 13.76
C PHE A 120 -8.52 -8.32 14.90
N ALA A 121 -9.81 -8.13 15.19
CA ALA A 121 -10.25 -7.20 16.22
C ALA A 121 -9.67 -7.51 17.61
N PRO A 122 -9.58 -8.79 18.07
CA PRO A 122 -8.95 -9.11 19.35
C PRO A 122 -7.46 -8.73 19.40
N LEU A 123 -6.74 -8.89 18.28
CA LEU A 123 -5.34 -8.49 18.17
C LEU A 123 -5.21 -6.98 18.34
N TYR A 124 -5.99 -6.20 17.58
CA TYR A 124 -5.92 -4.73 17.62
C TYR A 124 -6.37 -4.18 18.97
N ALA A 125 -7.42 -4.74 19.59
CA ALA A 125 -7.86 -4.35 20.92
C ALA A 125 -6.75 -4.55 21.98
N ARG A 126 -6.06 -5.71 21.92
CA ARG A 126 -4.91 -5.99 22.79
C ARG A 126 -3.78 -5.00 22.54
N MET A 127 -3.46 -4.69 21.28
CA MET A 127 -2.41 -3.73 20.93
C MET A 127 -2.75 -2.32 21.42
N ALA A 128 -3.99 -1.87 21.26
CA ALA A 128 -4.46 -0.60 21.78
C ALA A 128 -4.37 -0.53 23.33
N GLN A 129 -4.71 -1.62 24.02
CA GLN A 129 -4.55 -1.70 25.47
C GLN A 129 -3.08 -1.59 25.89
N ARG A 130 -2.18 -2.31 25.21
CA ARG A 130 -0.74 -2.24 25.46
C ARG A 130 -0.18 -0.85 25.23
N ARG A 131 -0.60 -0.18 24.15
CA ARG A 131 -0.22 1.21 23.85
C ARG A 131 -0.57 2.15 24.99
N ARG A 132 -1.75 2.04 25.58
CA ARG A 132 -2.20 2.90 26.70
C ARG A 132 -1.36 2.74 27.97
N GLN A 133 -0.71 1.59 28.15
CA GLN A 133 0.06 1.25 29.34
C GLN A 133 1.57 1.42 29.14
N ALA A 134 2.01 1.48 27.89
CA ALA A 134 3.41 1.51 27.53
C ALA A 134 4.00 2.92 27.66
N ARG A 135 5.33 2.95 27.79
CA ARG A 135 6.09 4.19 27.67
C ARG A 135 5.91 4.77 26.26
N THR A 136 5.68 6.07 26.19
CA THR A 136 5.61 6.83 24.93
C THR A 136 6.96 7.45 24.61
N LEU A 137 7.40 7.31 23.36
CA LEU A 137 8.61 7.89 22.79
C LEU A 137 8.25 9.06 21.89
N GLU A 138 8.98 10.17 22.00
CA GLU A 138 8.65 11.41 21.28
C GLU A 138 9.38 11.58 19.95
N GLU A 139 10.40 10.76 19.68
CA GLU A 139 11.27 10.89 18.52
C GLU A 139 11.67 9.51 18.01
N ILE A 140 11.57 9.28 16.71
CA ILE A 140 12.00 8.02 16.07
C ILE A 140 13.48 8.16 15.69
N PRO A 141 14.39 7.42 16.35
CA PRO A 141 15.80 7.48 16.02
C PRO A 141 16.06 6.86 14.63
N PHE A 142 17.15 7.26 13.98
CA PHE A 142 17.60 6.70 12.69
C PHE A 142 16.61 6.85 11.52
N LEU A 143 15.66 7.78 11.61
CA LEU A 143 14.70 8.03 10.54
C LEU A 143 15.38 8.30 9.19
N THR A 144 16.51 9.01 9.19
CA THR A 144 17.27 9.31 7.96
C THR A 144 17.73 8.04 7.22
N ASP A 145 18.30 7.06 7.95
CA ASP A 145 18.79 5.82 7.33
C ASP A 145 17.64 5.00 6.75
N ALA A 146 16.50 4.97 7.45
CA ALA A 146 15.29 4.32 6.96
C ALA A 146 14.72 5.01 5.70
N ILE A 147 14.78 6.34 5.64
CA ILE A 147 14.39 7.12 4.45
C ILE A 147 15.29 6.80 3.26
N ASP A 148 16.60 6.61 3.47
CA ASP A 148 17.52 6.21 2.40
C ASP A 148 17.22 4.80 1.86
N VAL A 149 16.91 3.83 2.74
CA VAL A 149 16.45 2.50 2.32
C VAL A 149 15.13 2.59 1.55
N TYR A 150 14.17 3.37 2.05
CA TYR A 150 12.90 3.58 1.37
C TYR A 150 13.08 4.22 -0.02
N ARG A 151 13.93 5.25 -0.14
CA ARG A 151 14.33 5.85 -1.42
C ARG A 151 14.89 4.79 -2.38
N ALA A 152 15.84 3.97 -1.91
CA ALA A 152 16.44 2.91 -2.73
C ALA A 152 15.38 1.91 -3.23
N ASN A 153 14.44 1.53 -2.37
CA ASN A 153 13.34 0.64 -2.74
C ASN A 153 12.39 1.29 -3.77
N LEU A 154 12.05 2.56 -3.62
CA LEU A 154 11.24 3.29 -4.61
C LEU A 154 11.91 3.33 -5.98
N LEU A 155 13.22 3.60 -6.03
CA LEU A 155 13.98 3.60 -7.28
C LEU A 155 13.99 2.21 -7.94
N GLN A 156 14.21 1.15 -7.16
CA GLN A 156 14.12 -0.23 -7.65
C GLN A 156 12.72 -0.57 -8.18
N LEU A 157 11.67 -0.13 -7.47
CA LEU A 157 10.27 -0.35 -7.87
C LEU A 157 9.95 0.36 -9.18
N ILE A 158 10.33 1.62 -9.32
CA ILE A 158 10.15 2.39 -10.55
C ILE A 158 10.89 1.73 -11.72
N ALA A 159 12.13 1.28 -11.49
CA ALA A 159 12.88 0.55 -12.50
C ALA A 159 12.17 -0.75 -12.94
N ALA A 160 11.68 -1.54 -11.99
CA ALA A 160 10.94 -2.76 -12.27
C ALA A 160 9.64 -2.49 -13.05
N LEU A 161 8.86 -1.48 -12.65
CA LEU A 161 7.62 -1.10 -13.32
C LEU A 161 7.85 -0.62 -14.76
N ARG A 162 8.94 0.11 -15.01
CA ARG A 162 9.31 0.57 -16.37
C ARG A 162 9.72 -0.55 -17.31
N GLN A 163 10.27 -1.63 -16.77
CA GLN A 163 10.69 -2.81 -17.52
C GLN A 163 9.53 -3.75 -17.84
N LEU A 164 8.31 -3.47 -17.37
CA LEU A 164 7.15 -4.28 -17.69
C LEU A 164 6.84 -4.24 -19.21
N PRO A 165 6.56 -5.39 -19.85
CA PRO A 165 6.29 -5.45 -21.29
C PRO A 165 5.11 -4.61 -21.76
N THR A 166 4.11 -4.39 -20.89
CA THR A 166 2.93 -3.59 -21.24
C THR A 166 3.15 -2.10 -21.12
N HIS A 167 4.26 -1.68 -20.53
CA HIS A 167 4.56 -0.28 -20.17
C HIS A 167 3.34 0.41 -19.55
N PRO A 168 2.82 -0.12 -18.41
CA PRO A 168 1.66 0.48 -17.77
C PRO A 168 1.97 1.92 -17.38
N ARG A 169 0.94 2.76 -17.35
CA ARG A 169 1.07 4.03 -16.63
C ARG A 169 1.24 3.72 -15.14
N VAL A 170 2.00 4.55 -14.46
CA VAL A 170 2.27 4.39 -13.03
C VAL A 170 1.85 5.66 -12.33
N LEU A 171 1.11 5.52 -11.24
CA LEU A 171 0.74 6.58 -10.31
C LEU A 171 1.20 6.19 -8.91
N PHE A 172 2.09 6.96 -8.32
CA PHE A 172 2.36 6.87 -6.89
C PHE A 172 1.44 7.81 -6.11
N VAL A 173 0.97 7.40 -4.94
CA VAL A 173 0.18 8.26 -4.05
C VAL A 173 0.76 8.23 -2.64
N THR A 174 0.77 9.38 -1.96
CA THR A 174 1.23 9.47 -0.56
C THR A 174 0.25 8.76 0.38
N HIS A 175 0.77 8.24 1.51
CA HIS A 175 -0.02 7.47 2.46
C HIS A 175 -0.70 8.40 3.47
N PRO A 176 -2.04 8.46 3.54
CA PRO A 176 -2.76 9.22 4.55
C PRO A 176 -2.85 8.42 5.86
N ALA A 177 -2.89 9.10 7.01
CA ALA A 177 -3.06 8.46 8.31
C ALA A 177 -3.84 9.37 9.28
N LEU A 178 -4.37 8.79 10.36
CA LEU A 178 -5.06 9.52 11.42
C LEU A 178 -4.12 10.39 12.27
N TRP A 179 -2.83 10.03 12.32
CA TRP A 179 -1.84 10.67 13.18
C TRP A 179 -1.70 12.18 12.93
N LYS A 180 -1.71 12.94 14.02
CA LYS A 180 -1.48 14.38 14.06
C LYS A 180 -1.00 14.78 15.48
N PRO A 181 -0.36 15.96 15.64
CA PRO A 181 0.16 16.38 16.94
C PRO A 181 -0.93 16.46 18.02
N ASP A 182 -2.05 17.10 17.68
CA ASP A 182 -3.17 17.30 18.59
C ASP A 182 -4.29 16.31 18.28
N MET A 183 -4.43 15.29 19.11
CA MET A 183 -5.48 14.26 18.99
C MET A 183 -6.43 14.33 20.17
N SER A 184 -7.72 14.18 19.90
CA SER A 184 -8.73 14.01 20.94
C SER A 184 -8.54 12.69 21.69
N ALA A 185 -9.08 12.58 22.91
CA ALA A 185 -9.05 11.33 23.68
C ALA A 185 -9.63 10.14 22.88
N ARG A 186 -10.73 10.37 22.15
CA ARG A 186 -11.35 9.35 21.30
C ARG A 186 -10.44 8.89 20.16
N GLU A 187 -9.67 9.80 19.59
CA GLU A 187 -8.70 9.47 18.54
C GLU A 187 -7.49 8.72 19.09
N LEU A 188 -6.98 9.12 20.26
CA LEU A 188 -5.90 8.41 20.95
C LEU A 188 -6.32 6.97 21.31
N ASP A 189 -7.56 6.79 21.75
CA ASP A 189 -8.14 5.48 22.08
C ASP A 189 -8.28 4.54 20.87
N ALA A 190 -8.29 5.08 19.65
CA ALA A 190 -8.37 4.30 18.42
C ALA A 190 -7.00 3.80 17.93
N LEU A 191 -5.88 4.30 18.50
CA LEU A 191 -4.54 3.95 18.06
C LEU A 191 -4.07 2.63 18.65
N TRP A 192 -3.37 1.84 17.84
CA TRP A 192 -2.74 0.58 18.23
C TRP A 192 -1.35 0.38 17.60
N ALA A 193 -1.01 1.11 16.53
CA ALA A 193 0.27 0.99 15.83
C ALA A 193 1.39 1.84 16.45
N GLY A 194 2.55 1.89 15.80
CA GLY A 194 3.70 2.68 16.22
C GLY A 194 4.49 2.06 17.37
N TYR A 195 4.47 0.73 17.48
CA TYR A 195 5.19 -0.04 18.50
C TYR A 195 6.63 -0.31 18.05
N THR A 196 7.59 -0.36 18.98
CA THR A 196 8.99 -0.76 18.71
C THR A 196 9.14 -2.25 18.37
N CYS A 197 8.22 -3.09 18.84
CA CYS A 197 8.19 -4.51 18.56
C CYS A 197 6.81 -5.12 18.87
N MET A 198 6.17 -5.79 17.90
CA MET A 198 4.79 -6.27 18.09
C MET A 198 4.68 -7.36 19.18
N GLN A 199 5.68 -8.23 19.25
CA GLN A 199 5.64 -9.47 20.04
C GLN A 199 6.53 -9.45 21.30
N CYS A 200 7.29 -8.39 21.53
CA CYS A 200 8.14 -8.26 22.70
C CYS A 200 7.31 -8.11 23.97
N GLU A 201 7.82 -8.45 25.15
CA GLU A 201 7.07 -8.35 26.42
C GLU A 201 6.70 -6.91 26.76
N HIS A 202 7.66 -5.99 26.66
CA HIS A 202 7.54 -4.58 27.00
C HIS A 202 7.79 -3.67 25.78
N PRO A 203 6.84 -3.58 24.83
CA PRO A 203 6.95 -2.67 23.71
C PRO A 203 6.82 -1.23 24.19
N GLU A 204 7.57 -0.34 23.55
CA GLU A 204 7.38 1.10 23.64
C GLU A 204 6.60 1.56 22.41
N TYR A 205 5.96 2.73 22.51
CA TYR A 205 5.15 3.27 21.42
C TYR A 205 5.55 4.70 21.12
N TYR A 206 5.55 5.09 19.85
CA TYR A 206 5.81 6.46 19.46
C TYR A 206 4.56 7.33 19.61
N SER A 207 4.79 8.58 20.01
CA SER A 207 3.73 9.59 20.11
C SER A 207 3.10 9.86 18.75
N PRO A 208 1.83 10.28 18.68
CA PRO A 208 1.19 10.54 17.40
C PRO A 208 1.87 11.65 16.59
N ARG A 209 2.48 12.63 17.27
CA ARG A 209 3.33 13.64 16.64
C ARG A 209 4.52 12.99 15.93
N ALA A 210 5.28 12.15 16.63
CA ALA A 210 6.45 11.46 16.07
C ALA A 210 6.08 10.63 14.83
N LEU A 211 4.98 9.87 14.92
CA LEU A 211 4.46 9.07 13.80
C LEU A 211 4.01 9.94 12.61
N ALA A 212 3.33 11.05 12.87
CA ALA A 212 2.88 11.98 11.84
C ALA A 212 4.07 12.66 11.12
N GLU A 213 5.10 13.06 11.86
CA GLU A 213 6.31 13.68 11.32
C GLU A 213 7.13 12.68 10.50
N ALA A 214 7.28 11.46 10.99
CA ALA A 214 7.99 10.42 10.26
C ALA A 214 7.26 9.99 9.00
N LEU A 215 5.94 9.78 9.04
CA LEU A 215 5.17 9.46 7.82
C LEU A 215 5.22 10.61 6.81
N LEU A 216 5.22 11.87 7.29
CA LEU A 216 5.42 13.04 6.43
C LEU A 216 6.80 13.01 5.75
N ALA A 217 7.86 12.58 6.44
CA ALA A 217 9.19 12.41 5.84
C ALA A 217 9.18 11.34 4.72
N PHE A 218 8.56 10.18 4.96
CA PHE A 218 8.38 9.14 3.93
C PHE A 218 7.58 9.65 2.73
N ASN A 219 6.47 10.36 2.97
CA ASN A 219 5.65 10.94 1.91
C ASN A 219 6.41 12.00 1.09
N ARG A 220 7.20 12.85 1.74
CA ARG A 220 8.06 13.84 1.06
C ARG A 220 9.11 13.15 0.20
N GLU A 221 9.72 12.08 0.69
CA GLU A 221 10.70 11.30 -0.06
C GLU A 221 10.07 10.65 -1.30
N LEU A 222 8.88 10.05 -1.17
CA LEU A 222 8.11 9.54 -2.30
C LEU A 222 7.90 10.60 -3.39
N LEU A 223 7.44 11.79 -3.00
CA LEU A 223 7.22 12.91 -3.92
C LEU A 223 8.52 13.37 -4.59
N ALA A 224 9.62 13.45 -3.84
CA ALA A 224 10.94 13.83 -4.36
C ALA A 224 11.48 12.81 -5.38
N VAL A 225 11.33 11.50 -5.10
CA VAL A 225 11.68 10.43 -6.04
C VAL A 225 10.81 10.51 -7.28
N CYS A 226 9.50 10.74 -7.15
CA CYS A 226 8.61 10.88 -8.30
C CYS A 226 8.98 12.09 -9.18
N ALA A 227 9.28 13.23 -8.57
CA ALA A 227 9.72 14.43 -9.28
C ALA A 227 11.05 14.20 -10.03
N SER A 228 12.05 13.62 -9.37
CA SER A 228 13.37 13.38 -9.97
C SER A 228 13.33 12.32 -11.07
N THR A 229 12.46 11.32 -10.94
CA THR A 229 12.28 10.26 -11.94
C THR A 229 11.25 10.60 -13.01
N ARG A 230 10.51 11.70 -12.87
CA ARG A 230 9.38 12.08 -13.76
C ARG A 230 8.28 11.01 -13.83
N VAL A 231 7.99 10.37 -12.70
CA VAL A 231 6.83 9.48 -12.57
C VAL A 231 5.66 10.26 -11.99
N PRO A 232 4.43 10.14 -12.51
CA PRO A 232 3.26 10.77 -11.92
C PRO A 232 3.09 10.42 -10.45
N CYS A 233 2.89 11.45 -9.63
CA CYS A 233 2.56 11.30 -8.22
C CYS A 233 1.37 12.18 -7.84
N TYR A 234 0.62 11.72 -6.84
CA TYR A 234 -0.46 12.47 -6.25
C TYR A 234 -0.29 12.54 -4.73
N ASP A 235 -0.27 13.75 -4.19
CA ASP A 235 -0.17 13.98 -2.75
C ASP A 235 -1.52 13.76 -2.06
N LEU A 236 -1.96 12.51 -2.02
CA LEU A 236 -3.22 12.09 -1.42
C LEU A 236 -3.30 12.46 0.07
N ALA A 237 -2.20 12.35 0.80
CA ALA A 237 -2.15 12.57 2.25
C ALA A 237 -2.58 13.98 2.68
N THR A 238 -2.46 14.99 1.82
CA THR A 238 -2.93 16.36 2.10
C THR A 238 -4.41 16.58 1.80
N HIS A 239 -5.06 15.63 1.13
CA HIS A 239 -6.46 15.72 0.71
C HIS A 239 -7.40 14.84 1.55
N VAL A 240 -6.86 14.03 2.45
CA VAL A 240 -7.62 13.10 3.30
C VAL A 240 -7.68 13.66 4.72
N PRO A 241 -8.87 14.03 5.25
CA PRO A 241 -9.01 14.52 6.62
C PRO A 241 -8.53 13.48 7.64
N ARG A 242 -7.66 13.89 8.56
CA ARG A 242 -7.10 13.04 9.61
C ARG A 242 -8.05 12.94 10.79
N THR A 243 -9.22 12.33 10.60
CA THR A 243 -10.30 12.25 11.59
C THR A 243 -10.91 10.85 11.67
N LEU A 244 -11.65 10.57 12.74
CA LEU A 244 -12.40 9.32 12.88
C LEU A 244 -13.62 9.19 11.97
N ASP A 245 -13.99 10.23 11.21
CA ASP A 245 -14.99 10.08 10.15
C ASP A 245 -14.36 9.42 8.91
N THR A 246 -13.06 9.60 8.74
CA THR A 246 -12.28 9.03 7.62
C THR A 246 -11.65 7.71 8.00
N PHE A 247 -11.08 7.60 9.20
CA PHE A 247 -10.35 6.43 9.70
C PHE A 247 -11.09 5.72 10.83
N TYR A 248 -10.91 4.42 10.97
CA TYR A 248 -11.37 3.71 12.17
C TYR A 248 -10.24 3.44 13.18
N ASP A 249 -8.99 3.53 12.75
CA ASP A 249 -7.76 3.43 13.57
C ASP A 249 -6.62 4.28 12.98
N ASP A 250 -5.36 3.94 13.26
CA ASP A 250 -4.14 4.62 12.81
C ASP A 250 -4.13 5.01 11.31
N ALA A 251 -4.51 4.11 10.42
CA ALA A 251 -4.37 4.32 8.96
C ALA A 251 -5.45 3.63 8.12
N HIS A 252 -6.31 2.81 8.73
CA HIS A 252 -7.34 2.12 7.98
C HIS A 252 -8.61 2.96 7.83
N LEU A 253 -9.10 3.02 6.60
CA LEU A 253 -10.21 3.87 6.21
C LEU A 253 -11.55 3.22 6.58
N ARG A 254 -12.48 4.07 7.05
CA ARG A 254 -13.91 3.77 7.01
C ARG A 254 -14.41 3.83 5.56
N GLU A 255 -15.62 3.34 5.33
CA GLU A 255 -16.25 3.39 4.01
C GLU A 255 -16.28 4.80 3.42
N ALA A 256 -16.63 5.82 4.23
CA ALA A 256 -16.62 7.21 3.81
C ALA A 256 -15.20 7.70 3.42
N GLY A 257 -14.18 7.31 4.20
CA GLY A 257 -12.78 7.60 3.88
C GLY A 257 -12.31 6.90 2.59
N ALA A 258 -12.68 5.64 2.40
CA ALA A 258 -12.37 4.89 1.19
C ALA A 258 -13.04 5.50 -0.05
N GLN A 259 -14.29 5.93 0.08
CA GLN A 259 -15.02 6.62 -0.99
C GLN A 259 -14.38 7.98 -1.33
N LEU A 260 -13.96 8.74 -0.32
CA LEU A 260 -13.22 9.99 -0.52
C LEU A 260 -11.92 9.73 -1.29
N VAL A 261 -11.10 8.78 -0.83
CA VAL A 261 -9.84 8.41 -1.51
C VAL A 261 -10.10 7.98 -2.96
N ALA A 262 -11.10 7.13 -3.19
CA ALA A 262 -11.46 6.67 -4.53
C ALA A 262 -11.87 7.84 -5.45
N ASN A 263 -12.68 8.77 -4.94
CA ASN A 263 -13.11 9.95 -5.70
C ASN A 263 -11.94 10.86 -6.05
N THR A 264 -11.06 11.12 -5.07
CA THR A 264 -9.93 12.02 -5.24
C THR A 264 -8.87 11.44 -6.18
N VAL A 265 -8.47 10.18 -5.98
CA VAL A 265 -7.51 9.49 -6.86
C VAL A 265 -8.11 9.28 -8.25
N GLY A 266 -9.38 8.85 -8.34
CA GLY A 266 -10.08 8.69 -9.61
C GLY A 266 -10.22 10.01 -10.37
N GLY A 267 -10.46 11.12 -9.66
CA GLY A 267 -10.45 12.47 -10.21
C GLY A 267 -9.11 12.82 -10.84
N PHE A 268 -8.00 12.57 -10.11
CA PHE A 268 -6.64 12.79 -10.62
C PHE A 268 -6.33 11.94 -11.87
N VAL A 269 -6.68 10.64 -11.84
CA VAL A 269 -6.51 9.71 -12.96
C VAL A 269 -7.23 10.23 -14.22
N ASN A 270 -8.46 10.75 -14.05
CA ASN A 270 -9.25 11.30 -15.15
C ASN A 270 -8.68 12.62 -15.67
N SER A 271 -8.31 13.56 -14.79
CA SER A 271 -7.82 14.88 -15.19
C SER A 271 -6.45 14.85 -15.86
N HIS A 272 -5.65 13.82 -15.58
CA HIS A 272 -4.33 13.58 -16.21
C HIS A 272 -4.41 12.52 -17.30
N GLU A 273 -5.62 12.18 -17.74
CA GLU A 273 -5.87 11.30 -18.88
C GLU A 273 -5.17 9.94 -18.78
N MET A 274 -4.92 9.44 -17.56
CA MET A 274 -4.06 8.27 -17.32
C MET A 274 -4.62 6.96 -17.90
N LEU A 275 -5.88 6.94 -18.33
CA LEU A 275 -6.53 5.81 -18.98
C LEU A 275 -6.98 6.11 -20.42
N ASN A 276 -6.63 7.29 -20.99
CA ASN A 276 -6.94 7.62 -22.38
C ASN A 276 -5.93 6.96 -23.32
N ARG A 277 -6.29 5.78 -23.85
CA ARG A 277 -5.72 5.26 -25.10
C ARG A 277 -6.66 5.61 -26.25
#